data_AF-A0A4U9DB80-F1
#
_entry.id   AF-A0A4U9DB80-F1
#
_cell.length_a   1.000
_cell.length_b   1.000
_cell.length_c   1.000
_cell.angle_alpha   90.00
_cell.angle_beta   90.00
_cell.angle_gamma   90.00
#
_symmetry.space_group_name_H-M   'P 1'
#
loop_
_entity.id
_entity.type
_entity.pdbx_description
1 polymer ?
#
loop_
_entity_poly.entity_id
_entity_poly.type
_entity_poly.pdbx_seq_one_letter_code
_entity_poly.pdbx_strand_id
1 'polypeptide(L)'
;MSQAVARQMVKQREGAIVNVSSESGLEGSEGQSCYAATKAALNSFTRSWSKELGKHGIRVVGVAPGILEKTGLRTPEYEEALAWTRGISVEQLREGYSKNAIPSAAPGA
;
A
#
# COMPACT_ATOMS: atom_id res chain seq x y z
N MET A 1 6.68 1.43 15.12
CA MET A 1 6.64 -0.04 15.35
C MET A 1 7.82 -0.78 14.74
N SER A 2 8.10 -0.64 13.44
CA SER A 2 9.16 -1.40 12.75
C SER A 2 10.55 -1.28 13.38
N GLN A 3 10.92 -0.10 13.90
CA GLN A 3 12.19 0.10 14.59
C GLN A 3 12.37 -0.80 15.83
N ALA A 4 11.30 -1.00 16.62
CA ALA A 4 11.35 -1.83 17.83
C ALA A 4 11.44 -3.32 17.47
N VAL A 5 10.66 -3.76 16.49
CA VAL A 5 10.66 -5.16 16.00
C VAL A 5 12.00 -5.49 15.33
N ALA A 6 12.53 -4.60 14.50
CA ALA A 6 13.83 -4.80 13.83
C ALA A 6 14.97 -4.98 14.84
N ARG A 7 15.00 -4.22 15.93
CA ARG A 7 15.99 -4.40 17.00
C ARG A 7 15.94 -5.80 17.62
N GLN A 8 14.74 -6.38 17.77
CA GLN A 8 14.60 -7.74 18.29
C GLN A 8 15.01 -8.79 17.27
N MET A 9 14.58 -8.64 16.01
CA MET A 9 14.94 -9.54 14.91
C MET A 9 16.47 -9.57 14.68
N VAL A 10 17.16 -8.43 14.81
CA VAL A 10 18.63 -8.37 14.68
C VAL A 10 19.32 -9.22 15.76
N LYS A 11 18.80 -9.23 17.00
CA LYS A 11 19.31 -10.09 18.06
C LYS A 11 19.06 -11.57 17.76
N GLN A 12 17.91 -11.88 17.17
CA GLN A 12 17.51 -13.25 16.79
C GLN A 12 18.19 -13.75 15.52
N ARG A 13 18.72 -12.84 14.68
CA ARG A 13 19.29 -13.10 13.35
C ARG A 13 18.33 -13.75 12.35
N GLU A 14 17.04 -13.53 12.55
CA GLU A 14 15.98 -14.09 11.72
C GLU A 14 14.75 -13.16 11.76
N GLY A 15 14.04 -13.06 10.64
CA GLY A 15 12.74 -12.41 10.60
C GLY A 15 12.31 -11.95 9.22
N ALA A 16 11.08 -11.46 9.15
CA ALA A 16 10.54 -10.82 7.96
C ALA A 16 9.73 -9.58 8.32
N ILE A 17 9.94 -8.48 7.59
CA ILE A 17 9.14 -7.26 7.66
C ILE A 17 8.42 -7.11 6.32
N VAL A 18 7.09 -7.00 6.38
CA VAL A 18 6.24 -6.75 5.20
C VAL A 18 5.67 -5.34 5.32
N ASN A 19 6.08 -4.47 4.41
CA ASN A 19 5.54 -3.13 4.29
C ASN A 19 4.38 -3.10 3.31
N VAL A 20 3.28 -2.45 3.69
CA VAL A 20 2.11 -2.28 2.81
C VAL A 20 2.17 -0.90 2.16
N SER A 21 2.65 -0.87 0.93
CA SER A 21 2.68 0.31 0.08
C SER A 21 1.33 0.50 -0.63
N SER A 22 1.34 1.00 -1.86
CA SER A 22 0.21 1.12 -2.77
C SER A 22 0.74 1.26 -4.18
N GLU A 23 -0.04 0.80 -5.15
CA GLU A 23 0.14 1.09 -6.57
C GLU A 23 0.30 2.61 -6.80
N SER A 24 -0.47 3.46 -6.09
CA SER A 24 -0.32 4.92 -6.16
C SER A 24 1.05 5.46 -5.74
N GLY A 25 1.86 4.67 -5.01
CA GLY A 25 3.27 4.99 -4.71
C GLY A 25 4.26 4.65 -5.82
N LEU A 26 3.79 4.07 -6.92
CA LEU A 26 4.54 3.71 -8.12
C LEU A 26 4.18 4.67 -9.28
N GLU A 27 2.88 4.83 -9.57
CA GLU A 27 2.43 5.64 -10.72
C GLU A 27 1.91 7.04 -10.34
N GLY A 28 1.64 7.28 -9.06
CA GLY A 28 0.90 8.46 -8.59
C GLY A 28 -0.60 8.20 -8.49
N SER A 29 -1.36 9.16 -7.97
CA SER A 29 -2.83 9.09 -7.95
C SER A 29 -3.39 10.49 -7.94
N GLU A 30 -4.22 10.79 -8.95
CA GLU A 30 -4.89 12.07 -9.05
C GLU A 30 -5.75 12.32 -7.81
N GLY A 31 -5.59 13.52 -7.24
CA GLY A 31 -6.23 13.94 -6.01
C GLY A 31 -5.68 13.31 -4.72
N GLN A 32 -4.58 12.55 -4.81
CA GLN A 32 -3.97 11.88 -3.66
C GLN A 32 -2.44 12.07 -3.61
N SER A 33 -1.94 13.23 -4.02
CA SER A 33 -0.49 13.51 -4.11
C SER A 33 0.27 13.22 -2.81
N CYS A 34 -0.24 13.66 -1.66
CA CYS A 34 0.37 13.40 -0.35
C CYS A 34 0.40 11.90 -0.04
N TYR A 35 -0.70 11.18 -0.30
CA TYR A 35 -0.77 9.74 -0.09
C TYR A 35 0.22 9.00 -1.02
N ALA A 36 0.21 9.31 -2.32
CA ALA A 36 1.15 8.77 -3.30
C ALA A 36 2.62 8.99 -2.87
N ALA A 37 2.97 10.21 -2.44
CA ALA A 37 4.30 10.53 -1.94
C ALA A 37 4.69 9.67 -0.71
N THR A 38 3.80 9.52 0.27
CA THR A 38 4.08 8.67 1.45
C THR A 38 4.27 7.20 1.08
N LYS A 39 3.52 6.68 0.11
CA LYS A 39 3.64 5.29 -0.36
C LYS A 39 4.90 5.08 -1.20
N ALA A 40 5.30 6.06 -2.00
CA ALA A 40 6.60 6.07 -2.68
C ALA A 40 7.78 6.08 -1.68
N ALA A 41 7.67 6.86 -0.60
CA ALA A 41 8.66 6.86 0.47
C ALA A 41 8.76 5.48 1.14
N LEU A 42 7.63 4.78 1.34
CA LEU A 42 7.61 3.43 1.89
C LEU A 42 8.28 2.40 0.96
N ASN A 43 8.13 2.54 -0.36
CA ASN A 43 8.85 1.73 -1.35
C ASN A 43 10.37 1.91 -1.21
N SER A 44 10.82 3.16 -1.03
CA SER A 44 12.24 3.48 -0.80
C SER A 44 12.75 2.91 0.53
N PHE A 45 11.99 3.07 1.62
CA PHE A 45 12.33 2.46 2.91
C PHE A 45 12.46 0.95 2.82
N THR A 46 11.53 0.29 2.12
CA THR A 46 11.59 -1.16 1.92
C THR A 46 12.92 -1.56 1.30
N ARG A 47 13.31 -0.93 0.17
CA ARG A 47 14.55 -1.24 -0.53
C ARG A 47 15.79 -0.96 0.33
N SER A 48 15.83 0.16 1.05
CA SER A 48 16.95 0.50 1.93
C SER A 48 17.06 -0.49 3.08
N TRP A 49 15.96 -0.77 3.77
CA TRP A 49 15.95 -1.72 4.89
C TRP A 49 16.26 -3.15 4.46
N SER A 50 15.85 -3.60 3.27
CA SER A 50 16.26 -4.91 2.75
C SER A 50 17.79 -5.03 2.67
N LYS A 51 18.49 -3.97 2.25
CA LYS A 51 19.96 -3.94 2.18
C LYS A 51 20.61 -3.83 3.56
N GLU A 52 20.05 -2.99 4.43
CA GLU A 52 20.59 -2.76 5.77
C GLU A 52 20.39 -3.94 6.71
N LEU A 53 19.21 -4.57 6.67
CA LEU A 53 18.81 -5.65 7.58
C LEU A 53 19.06 -7.05 7.01
N GLY A 54 19.23 -7.17 5.68
CA GLY A 54 19.51 -8.46 5.02
C GLY A 54 20.78 -9.13 5.55
N LYS A 55 21.84 -8.35 5.84
CA LYS A 55 23.08 -8.85 6.47
C LYS A 55 22.88 -9.45 7.86
N HIS A 56 21.73 -9.21 8.49
CA HIS A 56 21.34 -9.74 9.79
C HIS A 56 20.33 -10.90 9.69
N GLY A 57 20.10 -11.46 8.50
CA GLY A 57 19.14 -12.57 8.31
C GLY A 57 17.68 -12.15 8.23
N ILE A 58 17.40 -10.85 8.03
CA ILE A 58 16.04 -10.30 8.04
C ILE A 58 15.63 -9.94 6.62
N ARG A 59 14.51 -10.50 6.17
CA ARG A 59 13.93 -10.16 4.87
C ARG A 59 13.00 -8.96 5.02
N VAL A 60 13.12 -7.98 4.12
CA VAL A 60 12.17 -6.87 4.04
C VAL A 60 11.58 -6.86 2.66
N VAL A 61 10.24 -6.90 2.58
CA VAL A 61 9.49 -6.91 1.32
C VAL A 61 8.36 -5.90 1.37
N GLY A 62 8.04 -5.33 0.21
CA GLY A 62 6.96 -4.37 0.05
C GLY A 62 5.89 -4.97 -0.85
N VAL A 63 4.63 -4.84 -0.45
CA VAL A 63 3.48 -5.16 -1.30
C VAL A 63 2.79 -3.85 -1.68
N ALA A 64 2.41 -3.70 -2.94
CA ALA A 64 1.76 -2.49 -3.46
C ALA A 64 0.36 -2.85 -3.98
N PRO A 65 -0.67 -2.87 -3.10
CA PRO A 65 -2.02 -3.13 -3.53
C PRO A 65 -2.50 -2.05 -4.50
N GLY A 66 -3.17 -2.50 -5.56
CA GLY A 66 -3.95 -1.66 -6.44
C GLY A 66 -5.26 -1.24 -5.80
N ILE A 67 -6.07 -0.57 -6.60
CA ILE A 67 -7.47 -0.33 -6.32
C ILE A 67 -8.16 -1.64 -5.92
N LEU A 68 -8.77 -1.65 -4.75
CA LEU A 68 -9.55 -2.78 -4.26
C LEU A 68 -11.04 -2.47 -4.39
N GLU A 69 -11.86 -3.52 -4.36
CA GLU A 69 -13.30 -3.38 -4.16
C GLU A 69 -13.61 -2.56 -2.90
N LYS A 70 -14.86 -2.10 -2.77
CA LYS A 70 -15.31 -1.31 -1.63
C LYS A 70 -15.06 -2.09 -0.33
N THR A 71 -14.03 -1.69 0.41
CA THR A 71 -13.76 -2.19 1.77
C THR A 71 -14.41 -1.28 2.81
N GLY A 72 -14.49 -1.74 4.06
CA GLY A 72 -14.95 -0.91 5.18
C GLY A 72 -14.07 0.32 5.47
N LEU A 73 -12.90 0.42 4.83
CA LEU A 73 -12.01 1.59 4.92
C LEU A 73 -12.47 2.75 4.01
N ARG A 74 -13.48 2.54 3.17
CA ARG A 74 -13.98 3.52 2.20
C ARG A 74 -15.32 4.07 2.66
N THR A 75 -15.28 5.24 3.31
CA THR A 75 -16.48 5.94 3.76
C THR A 75 -17.10 6.76 2.62
N PRO A 76 -18.42 7.06 2.66
CA PRO A 76 -19.04 7.94 1.67
C PRO A 76 -18.31 9.28 1.53
N GLU A 77 -17.85 9.86 2.64
CA GLU A 77 -17.14 11.15 2.67
C GLU A 77 -15.80 11.07 1.94
N TYR A 78 -15.08 9.95 2.05
CA TYR A 78 -13.86 9.72 1.29
C TYR A 78 -14.14 9.66 -0.22
N GLU A 79 -15.24 9.01 -0.61
CA GLU A 79 -15.63 8.90 -2.02
C GLU A 79 -16.00 10.27 -2.60
N GLU A 80 -16.77 11.06 -1.86
CA GLU A 80 -17.14 12.43 -2.24
C GLU A 80 -15.92 13.33 -2.35
N ALA A 81 -15.02 13.33 -1.36
CA ALA A 81 -13.81 14.14 -1.39
C ALA A 81 -12.87 13.75 -2.54
N LEU A 82 -12.73 12.46 -2.82
CA LEU A 82 -11.88 11.97 -3.90
C LEU A 82 -12.49 12.27 -5.28
N ALA A 83 -13.80 12.10 -5.43
CA ALA A 83 -14.52 12.44 -6.66
C ALA A 83 -14.41 13.94 -6.95
N TRP A 84 -14.59 14.79 -5.92
CA TRP A 84 -14.37 16.23 -5.99
C TRP A 84 -12.96 16.57 -6.48
N THR A 85 -11.95 15.97 -5.88
CA THR A 85 -10.55 16.27 -6.22
C THR A 85 -10.18 15.85 -7.66
N ARG A 86 -10.92 14.89 -8.23
CA ARG A 86 -10.75 14.40 -9.61
C ARG A 86 -11.72 15.05 -10.61
N GLY A 87 -12.58 15.95 -10.17
CA GLY A 87 -13.58 16.60 -11.04
C GLY A 87 -14.59 15.63 -11.68
N ILE A 88 -14.90 14.52 -11.02
CA ILE A 88 -15.84 13.49 -11.50
C ILE A 88 -16.97 13.24 -10.48
N SER A 89 -18.03 12.54 -10.89
CA SER A 89 -19.08 12.09 -9.97
C SER A 89 -18.63 10.87 -9.14
N VAL A 90 -19.31 10.62 -8.03
CA VAL A 90 -19.06 9.45 -7.18
C VAL A 90 -19.38 8.14 -7.93
N GLU A 91 -20.37 8.16 -8.83
CA GLU A 91 -20.72 7.03 -9.69
C GLU A 91 -19.58 6.72 -10.66
N GLN A 92 -19.05 7.74 -11.35
CA GLN A 92 -17.90 7.58 -12.24
C GLN A 92 -16.66 7.06 -11.50
N LEU A 93 -16.43 7.55 -10.28
CA LEU A 93 -15.37 7.05 -9.41
C LEU A 93 -15.58 5.56 -9.09
N ARG A 94 -16.82 5.14 -8.79
CA ARG A 94 -17.16 3.73 -8.47
C ARG A 94 -16.99 2.80 -9.67
N GLU A 95 -17.35 3.23 -10.88
CA GLU A 95 -17.17 2.44 -12.11
C GLU A 95 -15.70 2.10 -12.39
N GLY A 96 -14.78 3.04 -12.10
CA GLY A 96 -13.34 2.81 -12.26
C GLY A 96 -12.81 1.69 -11.37
N TYR A 97 -13.45 1.45 -10.22
CA TYR A 97 -13.04 0.43 -9.27
C TYR A 97 -13.50 -0.97 -9.66
N SER A 98 -14.66 -1.10 -10.30
CA SER A 98 -15.13 -2.40 -10.83
C SER A 98 -14.26 -2.96 -11.95
N LYS A 99 -13.47 -2.12 -12.63
CA LYS A 99 -12.60 -2.54 -13.76
C LYS A 99 -11.23 -3.05 -13.31
N ASN A 100 -10.75 -2.67 -12.13
CA ASN A 100 -9.39 -2.91 -11.67
C ASN A 100 -9.31 -3.79 -10.40
N ALA A 101 -10.43 -4.39 -9.99
CA ALA A 101 -10.46 -5.26 -8.82
C ALA A 101 -9.58 -6.49 -9.04
N ILE A 102 -8.56 -6.65 -8.19
CA ILE A 102 -7.89 -7.94 -8.03
C ILE A 102 -8.92 -8.88 -7.38
N PRO A 103 -9.32 -9.99 -8.03
CA PRO A 103 -10.26 -10.92 -7.43
C PRO A 103 -9.63 -11.47 -6.14
N SER A 104 -10.19 -11.12 -4.99
CA SER A 104 -9.75 -11.64 -3.69
C SER A 104 -10.34 -13.02 -3.38
N ALA A 105 -11.00 -13.67 -4.34
CA ALA A 105 -11.40 -15.06 -4.22
C ALA A 105 -10.15 -15.94 -4.19
N ALA A 106 -10.02 -16.75 -3.13
CA ALA A 106 -9.02 -17.81 -3.11
C ALA A 106 -9.24 -18.70 -4.35
N PRO A 107 -8.17 -19.07 -5.09
CA PRO A 107 -8.33 -20.02 -6.19
C PRO A 107 -8.78 -21.37 -5.60
N GLY A 108 -10.06 -21.72 -5.78
CA GLY A 108 -10.61 -23.04 -5.45
C GLY A 108 -11.75 -23.11 -4.42
N ALA A 109 -12.61 -22.09 -4.30
CA ALA A 109 -13.90 -22.22 -3.61
C ALA A 109 -15.07 -22.11 -4.60
#